data_AF-A0AAW3BB18-F1
#
_entry.id   AF-A0AAW3BB18-F1
#
_cell.length_a   1.000
_cell.length_b   1.000
_cell.length_c   1.000
_cell.angle_alpha   90.00
_cell.angle_beta   90.00
_cell.angle_gamma   90.00
#
_symmetry.space_group_name_H-M   'P 1'
#
loop_
_entity.id
_entity.type
_entity.pdbx_description
1 polymer ?
#
loop_
_entity_poly.entity_id
_entity_poly.type
_entity_poly.pdbx_seq_one_letter_code
_entity_poly.pdbx_strand_id
1 'polypeptide(L)'
;MVPCRWHSTGDGHGHMTDDTSGLQSELSHALEGEVNLSMDGMLSQSLVKADLQTPSARIQLKKIERPPGRFDLLTNSLVYCWQTTAAQARKVTGPMREWASELKYRTGVHLEVELTNPMRLSVPVAEGGYAAADDVELTVYLFGSERGIFNCRQLMETALDQDPAYVRLAVFRRKPGKDGLAERAATPRPNEDVEWLLLRRINRDLRPPDIPPISLKMPGKWTLLYEHYKEAAIRTLWEETGITVEVGNVYPTAVLCQDNPIFYWRVPVHYFLAEVPYNVQVLGPQVGLNTYMHHWDSSLLRQSPDPIDRAWAQLADPETGCAWMKGVMIDELQRPLRGRDYMATRYTPPPYSQLNHVLGFSLPAEAAGEAKGADSTPSSATIAEEGHPQHDAKADAAAVPPADANKSSLNGKPNS
;
A
#
# COMPACT_ATOMS: atom_id res chain seq x y z
N MET A 1 -1.02 -58.65 2.89
CA MET A 1 -1.83 -59.86 3.12
C MET A 1 -2.58 -59.66 4.42
N VAL A 2 -3.90 -59.73 4.38
CA VAL A 2 -4.78 -59.74 5.57
C VAL A 2 -5.16 -61.20 5.85
N PRO A 3 -5.40 -61.55 7.12
CA PRO A 3 -6.66 -62.24 7.41
C PRO A 3 -7.41 -61.66 8.61
N CYS A 4 -8.74 -61.66 8.46
CA CYS A 4 -9.78 -61.19 9.38
C CYS A 4 -10.34 -62.31 10.28
N ARG A 5 -10.94 -61.91 11.42
CA ARG A 5 -12.19 -62.38 12.10
C ARG A 5 -11.96 -62.46 13.62
N TRP A 6 -12.66 -61.74 14.52
CA TRP A 6 -14.11 -61.50 14.81
C TRP A 6 -14.90 -62.74 15.22
N HIS A 7 -15.40 -62.74 16.47
CA HIS A 7 -16.79 -62.91 17.00
C HIS A 7 -16.68 -62.73 18.54
N SER A 8 -17.47 -61.98 19.34
CA SER A 8 -18.81 -61.36 19.36
C SER A 8 -19.71 -62.02 20.43
N THR A 9 -20.12 -61.22 21.43
CA THR A 9 -21.31 -61.31 22.31
C THR A 9 -21.27 -60.05 23.20
N GLY A 10 -22.29 -59.25 23.48
CA GLY A 10 -23.72 -59.19 23.17
C GLY A 10 -24.28 -57.85 23.72
N ASP A 11 -25.53 -57.54 23.38
CA ASP A 11 -26.24 -56.25 23.50
C ASP A 11 -26.36 -55.61 24.90
N GLY A 12 -26.41 -54.26 24.91
CA GLY A 12 -26.86 -53.45 26.04
C GLY A 12 -26.99 -51.96 25.68
N HIS A 13 -28.23 -51.46 25.62
CA HIS A 13 -28.57 -50.06 25.38
C HIS A 13 -27.86 -49.09 26.34
N GLY A 14 -27.21 -48.05 25.79
CA GLY A 14 -26.62 -46.94 26.54
C GLY A 14 -26.91 -45.61 25.85
N HIS A 15 -27.66 -44.77 26.56
CA HIS A 15 -28.04 -43.38 26.25
C HIS A 15 -26.84 -42.56 25.71
N MET A 16 -26.99 -41.94 24.54
CA MET A 16 -26.17 -40.76 24.20
C MET A 16 -26.78 -39.55 24.91
N THR A 17 -26.05 -38.98 25.85
CA THR A 17 -26.34 -37.66 26.41
C THR A 17 -25.78 -36.61 25.47
N ASP A 18 -26.66 -35.73 24.98
CA ASP A 18 -26.33 -34.53 24.22
C ASP A 18 -25.49 -33.56 25.09
N ASP A 19 -24.27 -33.28 24.66
CA ASP A 19 -23.43 -32.18 25.17
C ASP A 19 -23.93 -30.81 24.64
N THR A 20 -25.22 -30.50 24.85
CA THR A 20 -25.81 -29.19 24.50
C THR A 20 -26.02 -28.28 25.71
N SER A 21 -25.82 -28.79 26.92
CA SER A 21 -26.04 -28.05 28.18
C SER A 21 -24.93 -27.03 28.50
N GLY A 22 -23.70 -27.25 28.03
CA GLY A 22 -22.59 -26.31 28.24
C GLY A 22 -22.77 -24.98 27.49
N LEU A 23 -23.27 -25.04 26.24
CA LEU A 23 -23.45 -23.85 25.39
C LEU A 23 -24.72 -23.05 25.72
N GLN A 24 -25.73 -23.67 26.35
CA GLN A 24 -26.93 -22.96 26.82
C GLN A 24 -26.70 -22.21 28.15
N SER A 25 -25.76 -22.67 28.98
CA SER A 25 -25.45 -22.01 30.26
C SER A 25 -24.68 -20.70 30.08
N GLU A 26 -23.85 -20.58 29.05
CA GLU A 26 -23.12 -19.33 28.73
C GLU A 26 -24.02 -18.27 28.06
N LEU A 27 -25.01 -18.70 27.27
CA LEU A 27 -26.03 -17.80 26.71
C LEU A 27 -26.99 -17.25 27.77
N SER A 28 -27.32 -18.05 28.79
CA SER A 28 -28.18 -17.62 29.90
C SER A 28 -27.49 -16.57 30.79
N HIS A 29 -26.18 -16.73 31.04
CA HIS A 29 -25.41 -15.78 31.83
C HIS A 29 -25.10 -14.46 31.11
N ALA A 30 -25.14 -14.44 29.77
CA ALA A 30 -25.01 -13.20 29.00
C ALA A 30 -26.30 -12.35 28.99
N LEU A 31 -27.46 -12.95 29.29
CA LEU A 31 -28.77 -12.28 29.26
C LEU A 31 -29.23 -11.73 30.63
N GLU A 32 -28.63 -12.14 31.74
CA GLU A 32 -29.02 -11.69 33.10
C GLU A 32 -28.15 -10.54 33.65
N GLY A 33 -27.17 -10.06 32.88
CA GLY A 33 -26.29 -8.96 33.26
C GLY A 33 -26.74 -7.55 32.81
N GLU A 34 -27.84 -7.42 32.09
CA GLU A 34 -28.35 -6.12 31.61
C GLU A 34 -29.33 -5.48 32.59
N VAL A 35 -28.78 -4.81 33.61
CA VAL A 35 -29.54 -3.82 34.38
C VAL A 35 -29.23 -2.42 33.81
N ASN A 36 -30.20 -1.91 33.04
CA ASN A 36 -30.46 -0.49 32.74
C ASN A 36 -29.41 0.28 31.92
N LEU A 37 -29.39 0.04 30.60
CA LEU A 37 -29.20 1.12 29.63
C LEU A 37 -30.40 1.11 28.69
N SER A 38 -31.24 2.15 28.80
CA SER A 38 -32.48 2.31 28.03
C SER A 38 -32.22 2.24 26.53
N MET A 39 -32.52 1.08 25.95
CA MET A 39 -32.43 0.79 24.51
C MET A 39 -33.48 1.58 23.69
N ASP A 40 -34.51 2.11 24.35
CA ASP A 40 -35.56 2.94 23.75
C ASP A 40 -35.08 4.35 23.35
N GLY A 41 -33.97 4.82 23.94
CA GLY A 41 -33.36 6.10 23.58
C GLY A 41 -32.51 6.05 22.30
N MET A 42 -32.02 4.87 21.89
CA MET A 42 -31.21 4.71 20.67
C MET A 42 -32.04 4.39 19.42
N LEU A 43 -33.24 3.83 19.57
CA LEU A 43 -34.15 3.55 18.45
C LEU A 43 -35.10 4.72 18.13
N SER A 44 -35.17 5.71 19.02
CA SER A 44 -36.02 6.91 18.88
C SER A 44 -35.25 8.18 18.55
N GLN A 45 -34.02 8.08 18.03
CA GLN A 45 -33.46 9.21 17.28
C GLN A 45 -34.27 9.35 16.01
N SER A 46 -35.23 10.28 16.05
CA SER A 46 -35.85 10.89 14.87
C SER A 46 -34.80 10.98 13.77
N LEU A 47 -35.09 10.33 12.65
CA LEU A 47 -34.24 10.29 11.47
C LEU A 47 -34.06 11.74 11.00
N VAL A 48 -33.09 12.44 11.59
CA VAL A 48 -32.67 13.76 11.17
C VAL A 48 -32.38 13.57 9.70
N LYS A 49 -33.19 14.22 8.86
CA LYS A 49 -33.00 14.29 7.41
C LYS A 49 -31.50 14.35 7.20
N ALA A 50 -30.93 13.27 6.66
CA ALA A 50 -29.49 13.12 6.53
C ALA A 50 -29.03 14.23 5.59
N ASP A 51 -28.68 15.38 6.16
CA ASP A 51 -28.38 16.56 5.36
C ASP A 51 -26.99 16.36 4.79
N LEU A 52 -26.97 15.75 3.61
CA LEU A 52 -25.77 15.54 2.81
C LEU A 52 -25.08 16.87 2.46
N GLN A 53 -25.78 18.01 2.66
CA GLN A 53 -25.28 19.36 2.51
C GLN A 53 -24.95 20.01 3.86
N THR A 54 -24.36 19.27 4.79
CA THR A 54 -23.81 19.86 6.03
C THR A 54 -22.71 20.87 5.64
N PRO A 55 -22.87 22.19 5.89
CA PRO A 55 -21.90 23.20 5.43
C PRO A 55 -20.52 23.06 6.08
N SER A 56 -20.45 22.36 7.22
CA SER A 56 -19.22 22.05 7.97
C SER A 56 -18.53 20.75 7.52
N ALA A 57 -19.09 20.00 6.57
CA ALA A 57 -18.46 18.77 6.07
C ALA A 57 -17.21 19.09 5.26
N ARG A 58 -16.13 18.31 5.48
CA ARG A 58 -14.89 18.43 4.70
C ARG A 58 -15.09 17.97 3.27
N ILE A 59 -15.92 16.96 3.08
CA ILE A 59 -16.31 16.45 1.77
C ILE A 59 -17.66 17.04 1.37
N GLN A 60 -17.64 18.02 0.47
CA GLN A 60 -18.84 18.63 -0.08
C GLN A 60 -19.35 17.84 -1.28
N LEU A 61 -20.46 17.14 -1.10
CA LEU A 61 -21.11 16.37 -2.16
C LEU A 61 -22.18 17.21 -2.87
N LYS A 62 -22.09 17.30 -4.20
CA LYS A 62 -23.12 17.91 -5.05
C LYS A 62 -23.97 16.82 -5.68
N LYS A 63 -25.28 16.86 -5.45
CA LYS A 63 -26.22 15.92 -6.07
C LYS A 63 -26.27 16.17 -7.58
N ILE A 64 -26.24 15.10 -8.37
CA ILE A 64 -26.41 15.14 -9.81
C ILE A 64 -27.79 14.57 -10.14
N GLU A 65 -28.62 15.36 -10.83
CA GLU A 65 -29.97 14.93 -11.19
C GLU A 65 -29.97 13.81 -12.24
N ARG A 66 -29.03 13.85 -13.17
CA ARG A 66 -28.86 12.84 -14.23
C ARG A 66 -27.39 12.50 -14.41
N PRO A 67 -26.99 11.22 -14.25
CA PRO A 67 -25.60 10.83 -14.47
C PRO A 67 -25.14 11.20 -15.89
N PRO A 68 -23.86 11.55 -16.08
CA PRO A 68 -23.28 11.65 -17.41
C PRO A 68 -23.54 10.36 -18.22
N GLY A 69 -23.91 10.48 -19.50
CA GLY A 69 -24.30 9.33 -20.33
C GLY A 69 -23.22 8.24 -20.53
N ARG A 70 -21.97 8.50 -20.13
CA ARG A 70 -20.90 7.50 -20.08
C ARG A 70 -21.03 6.52 -18.91
N PHE A 71 -21.88 6.81 -17.93
CA PHE A 71 -22.15 5.98 -16.75
C PHE A 71 -23.54 5.31 -16.80
N ASP A 72 -24.11 5.16 -18.00
CA ASP A 72 -25.49 4.71 -18.23
C ASP A 72 -25.79 3.28 -17.70
N LEU A 73 -24.76 2.49 -17.43
CA LEU A 73 -24.88 1.15 -16.84
C LEU A 73 -25.15 1.17 -15.32
N LEU A 74 -25.03 2.33 -14.65
CA LEU A 74 -25.24 2.53 -13.20
C LEU A 74 -26.58 3.22 -12.87
N THR A 75 -27.50 3.26 -13.84
CA THR A 75 -28.67 4.16 -13.96
C THR A 75 -29.77 4.06 -12.90
N ASN A 76 -29.78 3.02 -12.06
CA ASN A 76 -30.81 2.85 -11.03
C ASN A 76 -30.42 3.45 -9.66
N SER A 77 -29.35 4.24 -9.59
CA SER A 77 -28.80 4.77 -8.34
C SER A 77 -28.78 6.30 -8.29
N LEU A 78 -28.85 6.87 -7.08
CA LEU A 78 -28.61 8.29 -6.89
C LEU A 78 -27.13 8.58 -7.13
N VAL A 79 -26.85 9.75 -7.69
CA VAL A 79 -25.49 10.15 -8.06
C VAL A 79 -25.13 11.45 -7.39
N TYR A 80 -23.95 11.47 -6.77
CA TYR A 80 -23.34 12.66 -6.19
C TYR A 80 -21.93 12.79 -6.76
N CYS A 81 -21.44 14.02 -6.87
CA CYS A 81 -20.05 14.28 -7.20
C CYS A 81 -19.34 15.08 -6.11
N TRP A 82 -18.05 14.83 -6.02
CA TRP A 82 -17.12 15.55 -5.18
C TRP A 82 -15.96 16.03 -6.06
N GLN A 83 -15.80 17.34 -6.14
CA GLN A 83 -14.67 17.97 -6.83
C GLN A 83 -13.54 18.14 -5.82
N THR A 84 -12.37 17.60 -6.12
CA THR A 84 -11.23 17.58 -5.21
C THR A 84 -9.92 17.45 -5.99
N THR A 85 -8.81 17.19 -5.29
CA THR A 85 -7.51 16.90 -5.88
C THR A 85 -7.12 15.44 -5.66
N ALA A 86 -6.09 14.99 -6.38
CA ALA A 86 -5.54 13.66 -6.26
C ALA A 86 -4.99 13.35 -4.87
N ALA A 87 -4.49 14.34 -4.13
CA ALA A 87 -4.04 14.18 -2.74
C ALA A 87 -5.14 13.59 -1.84
N GLN A 88 -6.39 13.97 -2.06
CA GLN A 88 -7.53 13.51 -1.28
C GLN A 88 -8.24 12.31 -1.94
N ALA A 89 -8.45 12.36 -3.26
CA ALA A 89 -9.17 11.29 -3.95
C ALA A 89 -8.45 9.94 -3.87
N ARG A 90 -7.11 9.93 -3.94
CA ARG A 90 -6.34 8.67 -3.81
C ARG A 90 -6.53 8.02 -2.45
N LYS A 91 -6.84 8.82 -1.42
CA LYS A 91 -7.14 8.34 -0.07
C LYS A 91 -8.49 7.69 0.09
N VAL A 92 -9.38 7.79 -0.89
CA VAL A 92 -10.69 7.09 -0.88
C VAL A 92 -10.78 6.02 -1.95
N THR A 93 -9.91 6.05 -2.97
CA THR A 93 -9.79 4.97 -3.95
C THR A 93 -8.83 3.88 -3.50
N GLY A 94 -7.68 4.26 -2.93
CA GLY A 94 -6.58 3.36 -2.68
C GLY A 94 -5.76 3.01 -3.94
N PRO A 95 -4.65 2.26 -3.77
CA PRO A 95 -3.61 2.04 -4.78
C PRO A 95 -4.06 1.48 -6.14
N MET A 96 -5.03 0.55 -6.15
CA MET A 96 -5.69 -0.08 -7.29
C MET A 96 -7.19 -0.29 -7.00
N ARG A 97 -7.83 0.74 -6.43
CA ARG A 97 -9.27 0.73 -6.08
C ARG A 97 -9.64 -0.22 -4.94
N GLU A 98 -8.70 -0.66 -4.11
CA GLU A 98 -9.00 -1.56 -3.00
C GLU A 98 -9.79 -0.87 -1.89
N TRP A 99 -9.49 0.40 -1.58
CA TRP A 99 -10.30 1.17 -0.62
C TRP A 99 -11.65 1.55 -1.21
N ALA A 100 -11.74 1.85 -2.51
CA ALA A 100 -13.04 2.01 -3.17
C ALA A 100 -13.87 0.71 -3.10
N SER A 101 -13.24 -0.45 -3.25
CA SER A 101 -13.90 -1.75 -3.11
C SER A 101 -14.32 -2.04 -1.67
N GLU A 102 -13.52 -1.61 -0.69
CA GLU A 102 -13.85 -1.72 0.73
C GLU A 102 -15.01 -0.79 1.13
N LEU A 103 -15.03 0.45 0.64
CA LEU A 103 -16.15 1.37 0.80
C LEU A 103 -17.43 0.79 0.18
N LYS A 104 -17.33 0.17 -0.99
CA LYS A 104 -18.43 -0.55 -1.63
C LYS A 104 -18.91 -1.72 -0.79
N TYR A 105 -17.99 -2.52 -0.24
CA TYR A 105 -18.34 -3.62 0.66
C TYR A 105 -19.09 -3.14 1.91
N ARG A 106 -18.64 -2.04 2.53
CA ARG A 106 -19.22 -1.50 3.78
C ARG A 106 -20.53 -0.74 3.58
N THR A 107 -20.75 -0.14 2.40
CA THR A 107 -21.87 0.82 2.20
C THR A 107 -22.75 0.53 0.99
N GLY A 108 -22.33 -0.35 0.09
CA GLY A 108 -22.97 -0.61 -1.19
C GLY A 108 -22.72 0.48 -2.25
N VAL A 109 -21.97 1.54 -1.95
CA VAL A 109 -21.71 2.67 -2.86
C VAL A 109 -20.56 2.34 -3.81
N HIS A 110 -20.78 2.56 -5.10
CA HIS A 110 -19.74 2.44 -6.12
C HIS A 110 -19.09 3.80 -6.37
N LEU A 111 -17.75 3.84 -6.33
CA LEU A 111 -16.98 5.06 -6.59
C LEU A 111 -16.37 5.00 -7.99
N GLU A 112 -16.48 6.08 -8.76
CA GLU A 112 -15.70 6.32 -9.98
C GLU A 112 -14.90 7.62 -9.86
N VAL A 113 -13.72 7.67 -10.48
CA VAL A 113 -12.85 8.85 -10.45
C VAL A 113 -12.40 9.20 -11.84
N GLU A 114 -12.54 10.48 -12.19
CA GLU A 114 -12.12 11.02 -13.47
C GLU A 114 -11.26 12.27 -13.26
N LEU A 115 -10.41 12.55 -14.25
CA LEU A 115 -9.73 13.83 -14.35
C LEU A 115 -10.74 14.94 -14.64
N THR A 116 -10.73 15.99 -13.83
CA THR A 116 -11.56 17.16 -14.09
C THR A 116 -11.09 17.89 -15.35
N ASN A 117 -9.77 18.01 -15.52
CA ASN A 117 -9.13 18.70 -16.64
C ASN A 117 -8.01 17.84 -17.27
N PRO A 118 -8.34 16.78 -18.03
CA PRO A 118 -7.36 15.81 -18.53
C PRO A 118 -6.30 16.44 -19.44
N MET A 119 -6.65 17.45 -20.23
CA MET A 119 -5.73 18.13 -21.14
C MET A 119 -4.56 18.83 -20.43
N ARG A 120 -4.72 19.18 -19.14
CA ARG A 120 -3.69 19.89 -18.38
C ARG A 120 -2.52 18.99 -17.98
N LEU A 121 -2.70 17.65 -17.98
CA LEU A 121 -1.60 16.71 -17.73
C LEU A 121 -0.53 16.70 -18.82
N SER A 122 -0.90 17.06 -20.07
CA SER A 122 0.05 17.15 -21.18
C SER A 122 0.74 18.51 -21.30
N VAL A 123 0.34 19.50 -20.50
CA VAL A 123 0.87 20.86 -20.57
C VAL A 123 2.13 20.96 -19.68
N PRO A 124 3.23 21.55 -20.16
CA PRO A 124 4.40 21.81 -19.32
C PRO A 124 4.06 22.72 -18.13
N VAL A 125 4.77 22.56 -17.00
CA VAL A 125 4.54 23.37 -15.78
C VAL A 125 4.63 24.88 -16.07
N ALA A 126 5.58 25.31 -16.90
CA ALA A 126 5.76 26.72 -17.28
C ALA A 126 4.55 27.33 -18.03
N GLU A 127 3.72 26.50 -18.65
CA GLU A 127 2.53 26.89 -19.41
C GLU A 127 1.23 26.67 -18.62
N GLY A 128 1.34 26.34 -17.32
CA GLY A 128 0.18 26.10 -16.44
C GLY A 128 -0.16 24.62 -16.22
N GLY A 129 0.75 23.70 -16.58
CA GLY A 129 0.66 22.29 -16.20
C GLY A 129 0.66 22.05 -14.68
N TYR A 130 0.37 20.83 -14.25
CA TYR A 130 0.47 20.44 -12.84
C TYR A 130 1.94 20.30 -12.42
N ALA A 131 2.31 20.91 -11.29
CA ALA A 131 3.66 20.82 -10.75
C ALA A 131 3.86 19.50 -9.98
N ALA A 132 2.89 19.12 -9.15
CA ALA A 132 2.92 17.90 -8.34
C ALA A 132 1.73 16.98 -8.65
N ALA A 133 1.87 15.71 -8.29
CA ALA A 133 0.79 14.72 -8.43
C ALA A 133 -0.42 15.05 -7.55
N ASP A 134 -0.18 15.70 -6.42
CA ASP A 134 -1.20 16.07 -5.43
C ASP A 134 -2.13 17.18 -5.90
N ASP A 135 -1.68 18.02 -6.84
CA ASP A 135 -2.42 19.15 -7.39
C ASP A 135 -3.43 18.75 -8.48
N VAL A 136 -3.32 17.51 -9.00
CA VAL A 136 -4.14 17.05 -10.12
C VAL A 136 -5.61 17.07 -9.72
N GLU A 137 -6.43 17.82 -10.45
CA GLU A 137 -7.85 18.00 -10.15
C GLU A 137 -8.65 16.79 -10.61
N LEU A 138 -9.44 16.23 -9.68
CA LEU A 138 -10.24 15.04 -9.90
C LEU A 138 -11.70 15.29 -9.53
N THR A 139 -12.58 14.60 -10.24
CA THR A 139 -13.99 14.51 -9.89
C THR A 139 -14.30 13.07 -9.50
N VAL A 140 -14.74 12.89 -8.25
CA VAL A 140 -15.15 11.60 -7.70
C VAL A 140 -16.67 11.51 -7.77
N TYR A 141 -17.20 10.45 -8.38
CA TYR A 141 -18.62 10.15 -8.49
C TYR A 141 -18.99 9.01 -7.54
N LEU A 142 -20.10 9.19 -6.81
CA LEU A 142 -20.65 8.21 -5.88
C LEU A 142 -22.01 7.75 -6.39
N PHE A 143 -22.18 6.45 -6.59
CA PHE A 143 -23.40 5.81 -7.09
C PHE A 143 -23.96 4.88 -6.01
N GLY A 144 -25.14 5.19 -5.49
CA GLY A 144 -25.75 4.38 -4.43
C GLY A 144 -27.11 4.87 -3.94
N SER A 145 -27.56 4.31 -2.81
CA SER A 145 -28.74 4.81 -2.09
C SER A 145 -28.38 6.03 -1.24
N GLU A 146 -29.38 6.83 -0.86
CA GLU A 146 -29.15 8.06 -0.08
C GLU A 146 -28.47 7.76 1.28
N ARG A 147 -28.94 6.71 1.97
CA ARG A 147 -28.32 6.21 3.20
C ARG A 147 -26.90 5.67 2.97
N GLY A 148 -26.70 4.93 1.87
CA GLY A 148 -25.38 4.41 1.50
C GLY A 148 -24.37 5.53 1.29
N ILE A 149 -24.77 6.57 0.55
CA ILE A 149 -23.93 7.74 0.25
C ILE A 149 -23.62 8.53 1.50
N PHE A 150 -24.58 8.72 2.41
CA PHE A 150 -24.32 9.36 3.70
C PHE A 150 -23.26 8.61 4.52
N ASN A 151 -23.41 7.30 4.69
CA ASN A 151 -22.43 6.46 5.40
C ASN A 151 -21.08 6.44 4.68
N CYS A 152 -21.08 6.39 3.35
CA CYS A 152 -19.86 6.41 2.55
C CYS A 152 -19.11 7.73 2.70
N ARG A 153 -19.82 8.88 2.72
CA ARG A 153 -19.21 10.20 2.98
C ARG A 153 -18.50 10.21 4.34
N GLN A 154 -19.14 9.71 5.39
CA GLN A 154 -18.53 9.66 6.72
C GLN A 154 -17.26 8.80 6.74
N LEU A 155 -17.29 7.62 6.11
CA LEU A 155 -16.11 6.77 5.99
C LEU A 155 -15.00 7.42 5.16
N MET A 156 -15.35 8.11 4.08
CA MET A 156 -14.40 8.87 3.26
C MET A 156 -13.77 10.01 4.07
N GLU A 157 -14.53 10.75 4.87
CA GLU A 157 -14.02 11.80 5.74
C GLU A 157 -12.98 11.25 6.73
N THR A 158 -13.25 10.09 7.34
CA THR A 158 -12.28 9.43 8.22
C THR A 158 -11.08 8.87 7.46
N ALA A 159 -11.26 8.42 6.21
CA ALA A 159 -10.17 7.93 5.36
C ALA A 159 -9.20 9.06 4.98
N LEU A 160 -9.65 10.32 4.90
CA LEU A 160 -8.78 11.47 4.62
C LEU A 160 -7.73 11.72 5.70
N ASP A 161 -8.02 11.31 6.94
CA ASP A 161 -7.11 11.42 8.09
C ASP A 161 -6.11 10.26 8.18
N GLN A 162 -6.28 9.26 7.32
CA GLN A 162 -5.35 8.16 7.16
C GLN A 162 -4.48 8.37 5.91
N ASP A 163 -3.55 7.46 5.72
CA ASP A 163 -2.67 7.46 4.56
C ASP A 163 -2.61 6.02 3.98
N PRO A 164 -3.42 5.71 2.95
CA PRO A 164 -3.37 4.41 2.29
C PRO A 164 -2.01 4.22 1.64
N ALA A 165 -1.46 3.03 1.80
CA ALA A 165 -0.17 2.72 1.23
C ALA A 165 -0.09 1.30 0.71
N TYR A 166 0.83 1.10 -0.24
CA TYR A 166 1.40 -0.22 -0.43
C TYR A 166 2.35 -0.53 0.72
N VAL A 167 2.41 -1.80 1.11
CA VAL A 167 3.38 -2.31 2.08
C VAL A 167 4.21 -3.41 1.45
N ARG A 168 5.50 -3.46 1.76
CA ARG A 168 6.42 -4.53 1.36
C ARG A 168 7.16 -5.04 2.57
N LEU A 169 7.03 -6.32 2.86
CA LEU A 169 7.76 -6.99 3.92
C LEU A 169 8.78 -7.93 3.29
N ALA A 170 10.03 -7.45 3.18
CA ALA A 170 11.12 -8.26 2.66
C ALA A 170 11.58 -9.25 3.73
N VAL A 171 11.29 -10.52 3.48
CA VAL A 171 11.73 -11.62 4.33
C VAL A 171 13.08 -12.12 3.83
N PHE A 172 14.04 -12.24 4.74
CA PHE A 172 15.36 -12.80 4.44
C PHE A 172 15.74 -13.93 5.40
N ARG A 173 16.63 -14.81 4.95
CA ARG A 173 17.19 -15.90 5.74
C ARG A 173 18.70 -15.99 5.59
N ARG A 174 19.38 -16.48 6.63
CA ARG A 174 20.82 -16.80 6.59
C ARG A 174 21.03 -18.25 6.17
N LYS A 175 21.97 -18.50 5.26
CA LYS A 175 22.39 -19.86 4.91
C LYS A 175 23.23 -20.46 6.03
N PRO A 176 23.03 -21.74 6.36
CA PRO A 176 24.00 -22.46 7.18
C PRO A 176 25.34 -22.53 6.42
N GLY A 177 26.45 -22.37 7.15
CA GLY A 177 27.80 -22.48 6.59
C GLY A 177 28.04 -23.84 5.95
N LYS A 178 28.93 -23.90 4.95
CA LYS A 178 29.19 -25.09 4.12
C LYS A 178 29.59 -26.36 4.89
N ASP A 179 30.07 -26.24 6.12
CA ASP A 179 30.69 -27.37 6.83
C ASP A 179 29.83 -28.02 7.90
N GLY A 180 28.60 -27.55 8.17
CA GLY A 180 27.67 -28.19 9.13
C GLY A 180 28.21 -28.38 10.55
N LEU A 181 29.43 -27.89 10.84
CA LEU A 181 30.20 -28.08 12.04
C LEU A 181 30.60 -26.69 12.56
N ALA A 182 30.25 -26.46 13.82
CA ALA A 182 30.56 -25.31 14.64
C ALA A 182 29.81 -24.00 14.33
N GLU A 183 28.79 -23.78 15.14
CA GLU A 183 28.60 -22.52 15.87
C GLU A 183 29.96 -21.94 16.30
N ARG A 184 30.57 -21.08 15.47
CA ARG A 184 31.63 -20.15 15.88
C ARG A 184 31.80 -19.05 14.85
N ALA A 185 31.15 -17.92 15.14
CA ALA A 185 31.61 -16.56 14.86
C ALA A 185 32.30 -16.28 13.51
N ALA A 186 31.70 -16.68 12.39
CA ALA A 186 31.97 -16.01 11.12
C ALA A 186 30.88 -14.96 10.92
N THR A 187 31.25 -13.69 10.83
CA THR A 187 30.33 -12.62 10.41
C THR A 187 29.75 -13.04 9.05
N PRO A 188 28.42 -13.18 8.90
CA PRO A 188 27.83 -13.67 7.66
C PRO A 188 28.26 -12.76 6.52
N ARG A 189 28.71 -13.34 5.39
CA ARG A 189 29.06 -12.58 4.20
C ARG A 189 27.77 -12.18 3.51
N PRO A 190 27.37 -10.90 3.54
CA PRO A 190 26.01 -10.52 3.22
C PRO A 190 25.56 -10.90 1.80
N ASN A 191 26.48 -10.85 0.83
CA ASN A 191 26.22 -11.18 -0.57
C ASN A 191 26.27 -12.68 -0.89
N GLU A 192 26.70 -13.52 0.05
CA GLU A 192 26.84 -14.96 -0.16
C GLU A 192 25.90 -15.78 0.71
N ASP A 193 25.73 -15.34 1.96
CA ASP A 193 25.10 -16.10 3.03
C ASP A 193 23.68 -15.63 3.34
N VAL A 194 23.15 -14.61 2.64
CA VAL A 194 21.76 -14.11 2.81
C VAL A 194 20.95 -14.27 1.53
N GLU A 195 19.72 -14.77 1.67
CA GLU A 195 18.73 -14.84 0.60
C GLU A 195 17.43 -14.15 1.00
N TRP A 196 16.75 -13.59 0.00
CA TRP A 196 15.50 -12.85 0.13
C TRP A 196 14.39 -13.59 -0.62
N LEU A 197 13.19 -13.58 -0.06
CA LEU A 197 12.02 -14.22 -0.66
C LEU A 197 11.37 -13.29 -1.69
N LEU A 198 11.15 -13.77 -2.90
CA LEU A 198 10.46 -13.04 -3.98
C LEU A 198 9.30 -13.84 -4.57
N LEU A 199 8.36 -13.09 -5.15
CA LEU A 199 7.21 -13.58 -5.89
C LEU A 199 7.11 -12.89 -7.25
N ARG A 200 6.43 -13.54 -8.19
CA ARG A 200 6.03 -12.93 -9.47
C ARG A 200 4.51 -12.84 -9.57
N ARG A 201 3.98 -11.62 -9.42
CA ARG A 201 2.54 -11.34 -9.54
C ARG A 201 2.16 -11.09 -10.99
N ILE A 202 1.18 -11.81 -11.48
CA ILE A 202 0.51 -11.59 -12.77
C ILE A 202 -0.51 -10.46 -12.57
N ASN A 203 -0.26 -9.33 -13.23
CA ASN A 203 -1.16 -8.18 -13.16
C ASN A 203 -2.33 -8.36 -14.15
N ARG A 204 -3.49 -7.81 -13.79
CA ARG A 204 -4.67 -7.81 -14.67
C ARG A 204 -4.40 -6.99 -15.93
N ASP A 205 -5.12 -7.30 -17.00
CA ASP A 205 -5.05 -6.55 -18.26
C ASP A 205 -5.46 -5.09 -18.09
N LEU A 206 -6.48 -4.83 -17.27
CA LEU A 206 -6.84 -3.48 -16.84
C LEU A 206 -5.85 -3.01 -15.76
N ARG A 207 -4.69 -2.54 -16.21
CA ARG A 207 -3.63 -1.94 -15.39
C ARG A 207 -3.18 -0.61 -16.00
N PRO A 208 -2.73 0.33 -15.17
CA PRO A 208 -1.98 1.49 -15.63
C PRO A 208 -0.78 1.12 -16.53
N PRO A 209 -0.40 1.97 -17.49
CA PRO A 209 0.59 1.66 -18.51
C PRO A 209 2.01 1.45 -17.94
N ASP A 210 2.31 2.02 -16.78
CA ASP A 210 3.61 1.94 -16.09
C ASP A 210 3.81 0.65 -15.27
N ILE A 211 2.75 -0.11 -15.02
CA ILE A 211 2.81 -1.38 -14.30
C ILE A 211 2.99 -2.49 -15.33
N PRO A 212 4.05 -3.33 -15.32
CA PRO A 212 4.25 -4.37 -16.34
C PRO A 212 3.21 -5.49 -16.27
N PRO A 213 3.14 -6.42 -17.25
CA PRO A 213 2.26 -7.60 -17.16
C PRO A 213 2.56 -8.48 -15.94
N ILE A 214 3.84 -8.68 -15.61
CA ILE A 214 4.27 -9.49 -14.48
C ILE A 214 5.25 -8.68 -13.63
N SER A 215 4.98 -8.59 -12.33
CA SER A 215 5.82 -7.86 -11.37
C SER A 215 6.65 -8.82 -10.52
N LEU A 216 7.98 -8.78 -10.65
CA LEU A 216 8.90 -9.37 -9.67
C LEU A 216 8.91 -8.48 -8.42
N LYS A 217 8.47 -9.01 -7.27
CA LYS A 217 8.27 -8.23 -6.04
C LYS A 217 8.67 -9.02 -4.78
N MET A 218 8.99 -8.26 -3.74
CA MET A 218 8.97 -8.77 -2.37
C MET A 218 7.51 -8.98 -1.90
N PRO A 219 7.28 -9.84 -0.89
CA PRO A 219 5.98 -10.01 -0.29
C PRO A 219 5.37 -8.69 0.20
N GLY A 220 4.05 -8.61 0.16
CA GLY A 220 3.26 -7.51 0.70
C GLY A 220 2.32 -6.87 -0.31
N LYS A 221 1.17 -6.44 0.18
CA LYS A 221 0.08 -5.84 -0.62
C LYS A 221 -0.08 -4.37 -0.26
N TRP A 222 -1.17 -4.03 0.44
CA TRP A 222 -1.61 -2.69 0.80
C TRP A 222 -2.31 -2.71 2.17
N THR A 223 -2.46 -1.54 2.78
CA THR A 223 -3.26 -1.34 4.01
C THR A 223 -4.76 -1.38 3.72
N LEU A 224 -5.56 -1.93 4.62
CA LEU A 224 -7.02 -1.75 4.65
C LEU A 224 -7.39 -0.44 5.37
N LEU A 225 -8.66 -0.03 5.30
CA LEU A 225 -9.14 1.09 6.12
C LEU A 225 -8.94 0.78 7.60
N TYR A 226 -8.38 1.73 8.35
CA TYR A 226 -8.04 1.66 9.77
C TYR A 226 -6.89 0.73 10.14
N GLU A 227 -6.18 0.17 9.16
CA GLU A 227 -5.08 -0.77 9.40
C GLU A 227 -3.72 -0.06 9.49
N HIS A 228 -2.92 -0.41 10.49
CA HIS A 228 -1.56 0.11 10.62
C HIS A 228 -0.60 -0.53 9.61
N TYR A 229 0.42 0.20 9.17
CA TYR A 229 1.37 -0.27 8.16
C TYR A 229 2.07 -1.59 8.51
N LYS A 230 2.52 -1.74 9.77
CA LYS A 230 3.21 -2.96 10.21
C LYS A 230 2.27 -4.16 10.26
N GLU A 231 1.03 -3.94 10.71
CA GLU A 231 -0.02 -4.97 10.72
C GLU A 231 -0.33 -5.44 9.30
N ALA A 232 -0.56 -4.49 8.37
CA ALA A 232 -0.76 -4.78 6.96
C ALA A 232 0.42 -5.55 6.35
N ALA A 233 1.65 -5.16 6.67
CA ALA A 233 2.86 -5.83 6.18
C ALA A 233 2.91 -7.31 6.62
N ILE A 234 2.55 -7.61 7.87
CA ILE A 234 2.52 -8.97 8.43
C ILE A 234 1.38 -9.78 7.84
N ARG A 235 0.15 -9.24 7.83
CA ARG A 235 -1.02 -9.92 7.24
C ARG A 235 -0.76 -10.26 5.78
N THR A 236 -0.26 -9.31 5.01
CA THR A 236 -0.08 -9.48 3.56
C THR A 236 1.13 -10.35 3.20
N LEU A 237 2.12 -10.48 4.09
CA LEU A 237 3.15 -11.51 3.97
C LEU A 237 2.52 -12.90 4.07
N TRP A 238 1.69 -13.15 5.08
CA TRP A 238 1.02 -14.43 5.24
C TRP A 238 0.13 -14.75 4.03
N GLU A 239 -0.67 -13.79 3.56
CA GLU A 239 -1.55 -13.98 2.41
C GLU A 239 -0.80 -14.37 1.12
N GLU A 240 0.45 -13.94 0.95
CA GLU A 240 1.25 -14.20 -0.25
C GLU A 240 2.21 -15.39 -0.10
N THR A 241 2.53 -15.81 1.12
CA THR A 241 3.62 -16.81 1.33
C THR A 241 3.27 -17.92 2.32
N GLY A 242 2.25 -17.73 3.14
CA GLY A 242 1.93 -18.56 4.30
C GLY A 242 2.88 -18.41 5.50
N ILE A 243 3.86 -17.50 5.43
CA ILE A 243 4.82 -17.27 6.51
C ILE A 243 4.18 -16.37 7.57
N THR A 244 4.34 -16.78 8.83
CA THR A 244 4.01 -15.95 10.00
C THR A 244 5.31 -15.41 10.61
N VAL A 245 5.30 -14.13 10.97
CA VAL A 245 6.41 -13.47 11.67
C VAL A 245 5.89 -12.73 12.90
N GLU A 246 6.71 -12.64 13.93
CA GLU A 246 6.39 -11.87 15.14
C GLU A 246 6.56 -10.37 14.91
N VAL A 247 5.66 -9.58 15.48
CA VAL A 247 5.64 -8.12 15.33
C VAL A 247 6.95 -7.46 15.79
N GLY A 248 7.59 -8.00 16.83
CA GLY A 248 8.85 -7.51 17.38
C GLY A 248 10.05 -7.65 16.43
N ASN A 249 9.96 -8.57 15.46
CA ASN A 249 11.02 -8.88 14.50
C ASN A 249 10.81 -8.18 13.14
N VAL A 250 9.84 -7.28 13.05
CA VAL A 250 9.52 -6.51 11.84
C VAL A 250 9.97 -5.06 12.00
N TYR A 251 10.90 -4.65 11.15
CA TYR A 251 11.56 -3.35 11.21
C TYR A 251 11.20 -2.49 9.99
N PRO A 252 10.70 -1.25 10.17
CA PRO A 252 10.53 -0.31 9.07
C PRO A 252 11.90 0.14 8.52
N THR A 253 11.99 0.34 7.21
CA THR A 253 13.27 0.63 6.54
C THR A 253 13.23 1.88 5.67
N ALA A 254 12.18 2.05 4.86
CA ALA A 254 12.05 3.18 3.94
C ALA A 254 10.60 3.47 3.61
N VAL A 255 10.34 4.70 3.16
CA VAL A 255 9.09 5.10 2.52
C VAL A 255 9.45 5.75 1.19
N LEU A 256 8.89 5.24 0.09
CA LEU A 256 9.10 5.84 -1.23
C LEU A 256 7.79 6.42 -1.75
N CYS A 257 7.86 7.69 -2.15
CA CYS A 257 6.77 8.43 -2.77
C CYS A 257 7.22 8.85 -4.18
N GLN A 258 6.30 8.77 -5.15
CA GLN A 258 6.54 9.25 -6.51
C GLN A 258 5.57 10.39 -6.80
N ASP A 259 6.11 11.55 -7.15
CA ASP A 259 5.33 12.80 -7.29
C ASP A 259 5.13 13.22 -8.76
N ASN A 260 5.18 12.28 -9.70
CA ASN A 260 4.94 12.61 -11.10
C ASN A 260 3.43 12.78 -11.35
N PRO A 261 2.97 13.96 -11.84
CA PRO A 261 1.55 14.23 -12.07
C PRO A 261 0.83 13.25 -13.00
N ILE A 262 1.55 12.65 -13.94
CA ILE A 262 0.99 11.63 -14.85
C ILE A 262 0.47 10.42 -14.07
N PHE A 263 1.07 10.13 -12.92
CA PHE A 263 0.74 8.97 -12.08
C PHE A 263 0.04 9.38 -10.78
N TYR A 264 -0.87 10.35 -10.85
CA TYR A 264 -1.60 10.96 -9.72
C TYR A 264 -2.36 9.98 -8.79
N TRP A 265 -2.59 8.74 -9.23
CA TRP A 265 -3.21 7.69 -8.43
C TRP A 265 -2.23 6.94 -7.52
N ARG A 266 -0.91 7.13 -7.71
CA ARG A 266 0.09 6.44 -6.91
C ARG A 266 0.02 6.86 -5.44
N VAL A 267 0.20 5.88 -4.58
CA VAL A 267 0.29 6.05 -3.13
C VAL A 267 1.72 5.73 -2.65
N PRO A 268 2.10 6.14 -1.43
CA PRO A 268 3.36 5.75 -0.82
C PRO A 268 3.54 4.23 -0.75
N VAL A 269 4.81 3.79 -0.76
CA VAL A 269 5.18 2.40 -0.47
C VAL A 269 6.01 2.37 0.80
N HIS A 270 5.49 1.73 1.84
CA HIS A 270 6.19 1.50 3.10
C HIS A 270 6.93 0.17 3.04
N TYR A 271 8.23 0.22 3.32
CA TYR A 271 9.11 -0.94 3.30
C TYR A 271 9.45 -1.37 4.71
N PHE A 272 9.47 -2.69 4.88
CA PHE A 272 9.81 -3.38 6.11
C PHE A 272 10.72 -4.56 5.79
N LEU A 273 11.43 -5.04 6.80
CA LEU A 273 12.18 -6.30 6.74
C LEU A 273 11.93 -7.16 7.97
N ALA A 274 12.12 -8.47 7.81
CA ALA A 274 12.12 -9.45 8.88
C ALA A 274 13.07 -10.62 8.55
N GLU A 275 13.77 -11.10 9.57
CA GLU A 275 14.56 -12.33 9.48
C GLU A 275 13.66 -13.55 9.74
N VAL A 276 13.86 -14.64 9.00
CA VAL A 276 13.21 -15.93 9.25
C VAL A 276 14.23 -17.07 9.31
N PRO A 277 13.90 -18.19 9.99
CA PRO A 277 14.75 -19.38 10.00
C PRO A 277 15.03 -19.91 8.59
N TYR A 278 16.21 -20.49 8.38
CA TYR A 278 16.61 -20.99 7.06
C TYR A 278 15.64 -22.03 6.48
N ASN A 279 15.11 -22.90 7.35
CA ASN A 279 14.18 -23.97 7.05
C ASN A 279 12.71 -23.57 7.24
N VAL A 280 12.39 -22.27 7.21
CA VAL A 280 11.00 -21.82 7.24
C VAL A 280 10.20 -22.47 6.11
N GLN A 281 9.00 -22.95 6.44
CA GLN A 281 8.09 -23.50 5.43
C GLN A 281 7.45 -22.35 4.65
N VAL A 282 7.64 -22.36 3.32
CA VAL A 282 6.97 -21.46 2.39
C VAL A 282 5.81 -22.23 1.77
N LEU A 283 4.58 -21.76 1.97
CA LEU A 283 3.38 -22.41 1.43
C LEU A 283 2.93 -21.81 0.09
N GLY A 284 3.49 -20.66 -0.29
CA GLY A 284 3.04 -19.88 -1.44
C GLY A 284 1.80 -19.03 -1.14
N PRO A 285 1.15 -18.45 -2.17
CA PRO A 285 0.00 -17.57 -1.99
C PRO A 285 -1.21 -18.29 -1.37
N GLN A 286 -1.63 -17.83 -0.19
CA GLN A 286 -2.84 -18.30 0.49
C GLN A 286 -4.10 -17.60 -0.03
N VAL A 287 -3.95 -16.37 -0.55
CA VAL A 287 -5.03 -15.57 -1.13
C VAL A 287 -4.69 -15.15 -2.55
N GLY A 288 -5.50 -15.60 -3.51
CA GLY A 288 -5.37 -15.21 -4.91
C GLY A 288 -4.26 -15.94 -5.68
N LEU A 289 -4.14 -17.27 -5.49
CA LEU A 289 -3.13 -18.11 -6.14
C LEU A 289 -2.97 -17.85 -7.65
N ASN A 290 -4.10 -17.73 -8.37
CA ASN A 290 -4.12 -17.48 -9.83
C ASN A 290 -3.57 -16.12 -10.26
N THR A 291 -3.25 -15.23 -9.31
CA THR A 291 -2.60 -13.94 -9.59
C THR A 291 -1.08 -14.01 -9.45
N TYR A 292 -0.51 -15.19 -9.21
CA TYR A 292 0.92 -15.43 -9.11
C TYR A 292 1.36 -16.53 -10.07
N MET A 293 2.59 -16.42 -10.57
CA MET A 293 3.18 -17.48 -11.38
C MET A 293 3.39 -18.73 -10.53
N HIS A 294 2.75 -19.83 -10.92
CA HIS A 294 2.90 -21.18 -10.37
C HIS A 294 2.72 -22.20 -11.50
N HIS A 295 3.17 -23.44 -11.29
CA HIS A 295 3.05 -24.56 -12.23
C HIS A 295 3.50 -24.27 -13.68
N TRP A 296 4.58 -23.50 -13.86
CA TRP A 296 5.14 -23.22 -15.18
C TRP A 296 6.02 -24.36 -15.70
N ASP A 297 6.24 -24.42 -17.02
CA ASP A 297 7.25 -25.28 -17.61
C ASP A 297 8.64 -24.67 -17.46
N SER A 298 9.47 -25.27 -16.61
CA SER A 298 10.83 -24.80 -16.33
C SER A 298 11.76 -24.93 -17.53
N SER A 299 11.56 -25.90 -18.42
CA SER A 299 12.40 -26.08 -19.62
C SER A 299 12.13 -24.97 -20.62
N LEU A 300 10.86 -24.60 -20.79
CA LEU A 300 10.44 -23.49 -21.63
C LEU A 300 10.92 -22.15 -21.05
N LEU A 301 10.70 -21.92 -19.75
CA LEU A 301 11.01 -20.64 -19.12
C LEU A 301 12.51 -20.34 -19.08
N ARG A 302 13.38 -21.37 -18.99
CA ARG A 302 14.84 -21.22 -19.10
C ARG A 302 15.31 -20.74 -20.47
N GLN A 303 14.52 -20.93 -21.52
CA GLN A 303 14.83 -20.49 -22.88
C GLN A 303 14.28 -19.09 -23.17
N SER A 304 13.53 -18.49 -22.23
CA SER A 304 12.99 -17.13 -22.39
C SER A 304 14.12 -16.11 -22.60
N PRO A 305 13.92 -15.11 -23.48
CA PRO A 305 14.87 -14.02 -23.67
C PRO A 305 14.98 -13.11 -22.44
N ASP A 306 13.98 -13.08 -21.54
CA ASP A 306 14.01 -12.26 -20.33
C ASP A 306 14.93 -12.89 -19.26
N PRO A 307 15.96 -12.16 -18.76
CA PRO A 307 16.77 -12.61 -17.64
C PRO A 307 15.98 -12.99 -16.38
N ILE A 308 14.86 -12.31 -16.09
CA ILE A 308 14.01 -12.60 -14.94
C ILE A 308 13.39 -13.99 -15.07
N ASP A 309 12.90 -14.34 -16.26
CA ASP A 309 12.31 -15.66 -16.52
C ASP A 309 13.33 -16.77 -16.32
N ARG A 310 14.54 -16.61 -16.86
CA ARG A 310 15.61 -17.61 -16.71
C ARG A 310 16.02 -17.80 -15.25
N ALA A 311 16.18 -16.72 -14.50
CA ALA A 311 16.49 -16.77 -13.08
C ALA A 311 15.34 -17.40 -12.26
N TRP A 312 14.10 -17.07 -12.61
CA TRP A 312 12.91 -17.64 -12.00
C TRP A 312 12.85 -19.16 -12.21
N ALA A 313 13.07 -19.62 -13.43
CA ALA A 313 13.07 -21.04 -13.77
C ALA A 313 14.22 -21.86 -13.13
N GLN A 314 15.25 -21.16 -12.63
CA GLN A 314 16.40 -21.77 -11.96
C GLN A 314 16.21 -21.86 -10.44
N LEU A 315 15.60 -20.85 -9.83
CA LEU A 315 15.59 -20.66 -8.37
C LEU A 315 14.22 -20.80 -7.71
N ALA A 316 13.15 -20.52 -8.46
CA ALA A 316 11.80 -20.54 -7.92
C ALA A 316 11.26 -21.97 -7.88
N ASP A 317 10.46 -22.25 -6.86
CA ASP A 317 9.69 -23.48 -6.76
C ASP A 317 8.35 -23.32 -7.51
N PRO A 318 8.07 -24.13 -8.55
CA PRO A 318 6.82 -24.08 -9.30
C PRO A 318 5.56 -24.31 -8.47
N GLU A 319 5.64 -25.07 -7.37
CA GLU A 319 4.48 -25.37 -6.53
C GLU A 319 4.08 -24.18 -5.67
N THR A 320 5.06 -23.50 -5.07
CA THR A 320 4.80 -22.35 -4.19
C THR A 320 4.79 -21.01 -4.93
N GLY A 321 5.39 -20.91 -6.12
CA GLY A 321 5.52 -19.65 -6.84
C GLY A 321 6.45 -18.64 -6.15
N CYS A 322 7.38 -19.13 -5.34
CA CYS A 322 8.30 -18.34 -4.53
C CYS A 322 9.76 -18.70 -4.85
N ALA A 323 10.65 -17.72 -4.73
CA ALA A 323 12.09 -17.92 -4.93
C ALA A 323 12.91 -17.28 -3.82
N TRP A 324 13.98 -17.95 -3.41
CA TRP A 324 15.03 -17.36 -2.59
C TRP A 324 16.16 -16.86 -3.49
N MET A 325 16.40 -15.55 -3.51
CA MET A 325 17.42 -14.92 -4.36
C MET A 325 18.40 -14.08 -3.53
N LYS A 326 19.64 -13.98 -4.00
CA LYS A 326 20.66 -13.12 -3.39
C LYS A 326 20.41 -11.65 -3.71
N GLY A 327 20.74 -10.74 -2.79
CA GLY A 327 20.57 -9.29 -2.96
C GLY A 327 21.19 -8.75 -4.26
N VAL A 328 22.44 -9.14 -4.55
CA VAL A 328 23.16 -8.74 -5.77
C VAL A 328 22.44 -9.14 -7.07
N MET A 329 21.81 -10.32 -7.09
CA MET A 329 21.05 -10.79 -8.24
C MET A 329 19.75 -9.99 -8.40
N ILE A 330 19.09 -9.65 -7.28
CA ILE A 330 17.88 -8.83 -7.30
C ILE A 330 18.21 -7.43 -7.86
N ASP A 331 19.30 -6.82 -7.43
CA ASP A 331 19.75 -5.53 -7.96
C ASP A 331 20.04 -5.60 -9.47
N GLU A 332 20.66 -6.68 -9.95
CA GLU A 332 20.90 -6.89 -11.38
C GLU A 332 19.60 -7.05 -12.19
N LEU A 333 18.68 -7.88 -11.71
CA LEU A 333 17.39 -8.13 -12.37
C LEU A 333 16.49 -6.87 -12.38
N GLN A 334 16.57 -6.04 -11.33
CA GLN A 334 15.77 -4.82 -11.22
C GLN A 334 16.41 -3.61 -11.91
N ARG A 335 17.72 -3.65 -12.21
CA ARG A 335 18.48 -2.53 -12.79
C ARG A 335 17.82 -1.88 -14.01
N PRO A 336 17.30 -2.63 -15.00
CA PRO A 336 16.68 -2.04 -16.19
C PRO A 336 15.42 -1.22 -15.88
N LEU A 337 14.68 -1.57 -14.82
CA LEU A 337 13.39 -0.96 -14.48
C LEU A 337 13.44 0.01 -13.30
N ARG A 338 14.46 -0.12 -12.45
CA ARG A 338 14.54 0.59 -11.15
C ARG A 338 15.85 1.34 -10.92
N GLY A 339 16.85 1.16 -11.79
CA GLY A 339 18.16 1.77 -11.62
C GLY A 339 19.06 1.00 -10.66
N ARG A 340 20.12 1.64 -10.16
CA ARG A 340 21.09 1.02 -9.25
C ARG A 340 20.54 0.96 -7.82
N ASP A 341 21.17 0.14 -6.98
CA ASP A 341 20.97 0.08 -5.53
C ASP A 341 19.51 -0.21 -5.09
N TYR A 342 18.77 -1.00 -5.86
CA TYR A 342 17.37 -1.31 -5.62
C TYR A 342 17.11 -1.79 -4.19
N MET A 343 17.92 -2.73 -3.70
CA MET A 343 17.83 -3.30 -2.36
C MET A 343 18.20 -2.29 -1.28
N ALA A 344 19.32 -1.57 -1.43
CA ALA A 344 19.81 -0.64 -0.42
C ALA A 344 18.87 0.54 -0.20
N THR A 345 18.29 1.10 -1.27
CA THR A 345 17.30 2.19 -1.17
C THR A 345 16.05 1.80 -0.38
N ARG A 346 15.70 0.51 -0.32
CA ARG A 346 14.42 0.03 0.22
C ARG A 346 14.54 -0.71 1.54
N TYR A 347 15.62 -1.48 1.72
CA TYR A 347 15.71 -2.50 2.76
C TYR A 347 16.96 -2.36 3.63
N THR A 348 17.59 -1.18 3.66
CA THR A 348 18.63 -0.87 4.65
C THR A 348 18.01 -0.87 6.06
N PRO A 349 18.45 -1.74 6.99
CA PRO A 349 17.90 -1.81 8.33
C PRO A 349 18.17 -0.55 9.16
N PRO A 350 17.24 -0.19 10.06
CA PRO A 350 17.52 0.84 11.05
C PRO A 350 18.57 0.34 12.06
N PRO A 351 19.43 1.21 12.63
CA PRO A 351 20.51 0.80 13.52
C PRO A 351 20.07 -0.05 14.73
N TYR A 352 18.90 0.27 15.31
CA TYR A 352 18.37 -0.42 16.48
C TYR A 352 17.93 -1.87 16.20
N SER A 353 17.77 -2.26 14.93
CA SER A 353 17.49 -3.65 14.55
C SER A 353 18.70 -4.57 14.73
N GLN A 354 19.91 -3.99 14.79
CA GLN A 354 21.18 -4.71 14.78
C GLN A 354 21.40 -5.58 13.53
N LEU A 355 20.66 -5.40 12.43
CA LEU A 355 20.77 -6.23 11.22
C LEU A 355 21.75 -5.70 10.17
N ASN A 356 22.29 -4.49 10.34
CA ASN A 356 23.21 -3.89 9.36
C ASN A 356 24.48 -4.72 9.11
N HIS A 357 25.06 -5.30 10.17
CA HIS A 357 26.24 -6.17 10.04
C HIS A 357 25.94 -7.49 9.32
N VAL A 358 24.67 -7.91 9.32
CA VAL A 358 24.20 -9.15 8.69
C VAL A 358 23.96 -8.92 7.20
N LEU A 359 23.33 -7.80 6.88
CA LEU A 359 22.85 -7.49 5.53
C LEU A 359 23.86 -6.68 4.70
N GLY A 360 24.92 -6.16 5.32
CA GLY A 360 26.03 -5.53 4.61
C GLY A 360 25.72 -4.19 3.96
N PHE A 361 24.58 -3.58 4.30
CA PHE A 361 24.26 -2.24 3.85
C PHE A 361 25.16 -1.24 4.60
N SER A 362 25.85 -0.39 3.84
CA SER A 362 26.65 0.69 4.41
C SER A 362 25.70 1.79 4.87
N LEU A 363 25.73 2.17 6.15
CA LEU A 363 25.00 3.34 6.62
C LEU A 363 25.56 4.59 5.90
N PRO A 364 24.72 5.45 5.29
CA PRO A 364 25.13 6.81 4.99
C PRO A 364 25.56 7.48 6.31
N ALA A 365 26.73 8.11 6.31
CA ALA A 365 27.37 8.65 7.52
C ALA A 365 26.52 9.68 8.30
N GLU A 366 25.48 10.24 7.68
CA GLU A 366 24.58 11.23 8.31
C GLU A 366 23.68 10.64 9.41
N ALA A 367 23.30 9.36 9.34
CA ALA A 367 22.43 8.74 10.35
C ALA A 367 23.16 8.32 11.65
N ALA A 368 24.49 8.36 11.67
CA ALA A 368 25.30 8.05 12.84
C ALA A 368 25.52 9.27 13.76
N GLY A 369 25.20 10.48 13.30
CA GLY A 369 25.44 11.74 14.01
C GLY A 369 24.35 12.13 15.01
N GLU A 370 23.10 11.70 14.80
CA GLU A 370 21.95 12.16 15.62
C GLU A 370 21.74 11.33 16.90
N ALA A 371 22.39 10.17 17.04
CA ALA A 371 22.24 9.31 18.21
C ALA A 371 23.03 9.75 19.46
N LYS A 372 23.71 10.91 19.42
CA LYS A 372 24.47 11.46 20.57
C LYS A 372 23.88 12.73 21.19
N GLY A 373 22.76 13.24 20.70
CA GLY A 373 22.23 14.56 21.10
C GLY A 373 20.95 14.58 21.92
N ALA A 374 20.37 13.42 22.26
CA ALA A 374 19.06 13.36 22.91
C ALA A 374 19.12 12.59 24.23
N ASP A 375 19.89 13.11 25.19
CA ASP A 375 19.66 12.77 26.61
C ASP A 375 20.17 13.89 27.53
N SER A 376 19.30 14.85 27.84
CA SER A 376 19.25 15.63 29.11
C SER A 376 18.11 16.66 29.06
N THR A 377 16.95 16.22 29.56
CA THR A 377 15.92 16.92 30.38
C THR A 377 15.46 18.38 30.09
N PRO A 378 14.18 18.70 30.41
CA PRO A 378 13.44 19.85 29.90
C PRO A 378 13.62 21.12 30.74
N SER A 379 13.38 22.29 30.14
CA SER A 379 13.11 23.50 30.90
C SER A 379 12.07 24.40 30.22
N SER A 380 11.08 24.77 31.01
CA SER A 380 9.91 25.59 30.66
C SER A 380 10.22 27.08 30.78
N ALA A 381 9.61 27.86 29.88
CA ALA A 381 9.19 29.27 29.99
C ALA A 381 10.28 30.34 30.24
N THR A 382 10.32 31.39 29.41
CA THR A 382 9.91 32.76 29.81
C THR A 382 9.71 33.66 28.57
N ILE A 383 8.72 34.53 28.70
CA ILE A 383 8.28 35.64 27.84
C ILE A 383 9.36 36.71 27.68
N ALA A 384 9.49 37.32 26.49
CA ALA A 384 9.88 38.72 26.34
C ALA A 384 9.29 39.31 25.05
N GLU A 385 8.49 40.35 25.25
CA GLU A 385 7.82 41.19 24.28
C GLU A 385 8.71 42.38 23.89
N GLU A 386 8.33 43.06 22.80
CA GLU A 386 8.68 44.43 22.37
C GLU A 386 9.96 44.70 21.54
N GLY A 387 9.73 45.41 20.42
CA GLY A 387 10.78 46.23 19.77
C GLY A 387 10.67 46.44 18.26
N HIS A 388 9.57 47.00 17.73
CA HIS A 388 9.60 47.79 16.49
C HIS A 388 9.84 49.27 16.85
N PRO A 389 10.57 50.04 16.03
CA PRO A 389 9.85 50.95 15.13
C PRO A 389 10.45 51.13 13.71
N GLN A 390 9.52 51.41 12.79
CA GLN A 390 9.52 52.29 11.59
C GLN A 390 10.72 53.27 11.42
N HIS A 391 11.06 53.83 10.26
CA HIS A 391 10.48 54.05 8.92
C HIS A 391 11.66 54.56 8.05
N ASP A 392 11.70 54.30 6.73
CA ASP A 392 11.72 55.40 5.75
C ASP A 392 11.63 54.91 4.30
N ALA A 393 10.82 55.64 3.56
CA ALA A 393 10.38 55.38 2.21
C ALA A 393 11.30 56.02 1.15
N LYS A 394 11.29 55.46 -0.06
CA LYS A 394 11.22 56.27 -1.30
C LYS A 394 10.77 55.41 -2.48
N ALA A 395 9.61 55.77 -3.03
CA ALA A 395 9.21 55.47 -4.39
C ALA A 395 9.55 56.68 -5.26
N ASP A 396 9.93 56.45 -6.52
CA ASP A 396 9.42 57.26 -7.63
C ASP A 396 9.60 56.56 -8.98
N ALA A 397 8.70 56.92 -9.89
CA ALA A 397 8.34 56.26 -11.14
C ALA A 397 9.26 56.56 -12.34
N ALA A 398 9.21 55.70 -13.37
CA ALA A 398 8.62 56.01 -14.70
C ALA A 398 9.38 55.45 -15.93
N ALA A 399 8.57 54.84 -16.81
CA ALA A 399 8.55 54.96 -18.29
C ALA A 399 9.61 54.28 -19.21
N VAL A 400 9.14 53.22 -19.89
CA VAL A 400 9.06 52.95 -21.36
C VAL A 400 10.20 53.42 -22.32
N PRO A 401 10.64 52.55 -23.28
CA PRO A 401 11.73 52.81 -24.23
C PRO A 401 11.27 53.36 -25.61
N PRO A 402 12.21 53.82 -26.45
CA PRO A 402 12.20 53.44 -27.88
C PRO A 402 13.64 53.19 -28.44
N ALA A 403 13.93 52.15 -29.22
CA ALA A 403 13.66 51.87 -30.64
C ALA A 403 14.89 52.13 -31.54
N ASP A 404 14.92 51.39 -32.67
CA ASP A 404 15.79 51.47 -33.86
C ASP A 404 17.20 50.86 -33.80
N ALA A 405 17.72 50.18 -34.83
CA ALA A 405 17.18 49.70 -36.11
C ALA A 405 18.23 48.81 -36.81
N ASN A 406 17.75 48.03 -37.79
CA ASN A 406 18.47 47.55 -39.00
C ASN A 406 19.53 46.43 -38.81
N LYS A 407 19.67 45.41 -39.67
CA LYS A 407 19.17 45.15 -41.03
C LYS A 407 19.51 43.71 -41.44
N SER A 408 18.67 43.10 -42.29
CA SER A 408 18.99 42.19 -43.43
C SER A 408 19.67 40.83 -43.14
N SER A 409 19.34 39.65 -43.70
CA SER A 409 18.67 39.21 -44.96
C SER A 409 18.14 37.78 -44.73
N LEU A 410 16.91 37.40 -45.10
CA LEU A 410 16.44 36.87 -46.41
C LEU A 410 17.33 35.81 -47.12
N ASN A 411 16.91 34.55 -47.05
CA ASN A 411 16.72 33.52 -48.11
C ASN A 411 16.83 32.12 -47.46
N GLY A 412 15.94 31.14 -47.61
CA GLY A 412 14.94 30.89 -48.63
C GLY A 412 15.24 29.59 -49.37
N LYS A 413 14.83 28.42 -48.83
CA LYS A 413 14.04 27.36 -49.51
C LYS A 413 14.10 25.99 -48.77
N PRO A 414 13.01 25.19 -48.86
CA PRO A 414 12.94 23.83 -48.34
C PRO A 414 13.32 22.80 -49.42
N ASN A 415 13.70 21.60 -49.00
CA ASN A 415 13.65 20.42 -49.87
C ASN A 415 12.99 19.26 -49.12
N SER A 416 12.10 18.63 -49.89
CA SER A 416 11.46 17.31 -49.84
C SER A 416 11.88 16.29 -48.78
#